data_AF-A0A8J5D1C3-F1
#
_entry.id   AF-A0A8J5D1C3-F1
#
_cell.length_a   1.000
_cell.length_b   1.000
_cell.length_c   1.000
_cell.angle_alpha   90.00
_cell.angle_beta   90.00
_cell.angle_gamma   90.00
#
_symmetry.space_group_name_H-M   'P 1'
#
loop_
_entity.id
_entity.type
_entity.pdbx_description
1 polymer ?
#
loop_
_entity_poly.entity_id
_entity_poly.type
_entity_poly.pdbx_seq_one_letter_code
_entity_poly.pdbx_strand_id
1 'polypeptide(L)'
;MDPEAIYNRVIGLLVSQRDLDLQGVFATELTAYPLSKFASDGTMRIVTGKATLKKNLQVEISQRNALTPTAIVVDVSALLWTLEWPIQGTVETFITTFKLWLSERLTESDVYLCFDRYHDYSIKSSTRNSRSMTARVYNLTLQTRLPSRDAILKNYKNKLLCQHILTDDTFLEAVTDSHVLIVTGEESIPTQVHKGQKSLCRDLASTFEEADNIIAQQVVAIGTNPDARVLALADDTDVFVLLLFFYGNSSLQSAIYMQSPVYGRCCIDIKATYMKHSTIVPDLLAIHAISGCNSVAATYGIGKATALTVASKRYRLDLLGDVAAKVTQVTEQAKEFMVAFYGVKKCSSMTECRQHVWAQKTGKTSSAPKLCSLPPTTEAFHENVLRAHLQMATWRAALSGDPPAMDPVHFDWEIDHVNKCLIPRNMCQGTAYAPENVLKLVRCSCDSEKACRGGKCGCMSRQLPCTVFCACGAASGVCHNPFNLKDDGEDNMEEEC
;
A
#
# COMPACT_ATOMS: atom_id res chain seq x y z
N MET A 1 -14.82 -6.20 19.94
CA MET A 1 -15.42 -5.05 20.65
C MET A 1 -15.42 -3.89 19.66
N ASP A 2 -16.52 -3.15 19.50
CA ASP A 2 -16.60 -2.03 18.53
C ASP A 2 -15.69 -0.86 18.97
N PRO A 3 -14.63 -0.52 18.20
CA PRO A 3 -13.73 0.59 18.50
C PRO A 3 -14.40 1.94 18.72
N GLU A 4 -15.42 2.26 17.91
CA GLU A 4 -16.10 3.57 17.98
C GLU A 4 -16.93 3.68 19.27
N ALA A 5 -17.48 2.57 19.75
CA ALA A 5 -18.21 2.55 21.02
C ALA A 5 -17.30 2.80 22.24
N ILE A 6 -16.05 2.32 22.22
CA ILE A 6 -15.07 2.61 23.29
C ILE A 6 -14.70 4.08 23.22
N TYR A 7 -14.31 4.55 22.04
CA TYR A 7 -13.93 5.93 21.80
C TYR A 7 -15.04 6.92 22.21
N ASN A 8 -16.29 6.71 21.80
CA ASN A 8 -17.40 7.58 22.19
C ASN A 8 -17.63 7.63 23.71
N ARG A 9 -17.40 6.53 24.43
CA ARG A 9 -17.48 6.52 25.91
C ARG A 9 -16.34 7.30 26.53
N VAL A 10 -15.12 7.13 26.02
CA VAL A 10 -13.95 7.91 26.45
C VAL A 10 -14.22 9.40 26.26
N ILE A 11 -14.67 9.80 25.06
CA ILE A 11 -15.02 11.20 24.78
C ILE A 11 -16.17 11.69 25.67
N GLY A 12 -17.21 10.87 25.90
CA GLY A 12 -18.32 11.23 26.79
C GLY A 12 -17.89 11.52 28.23
N LEU A 13 -16.88 10.82 28.76
CA LEU A 13 -16.30 11.12 30.08
C LEU A 13 -15.36 12.32 30.06
N LEU A 14 -14.57 12.47 29.00
CA LEU A 14 -13.68 13.61 28.84
C LEU A 14 -14.44 14.93 28.83
N VAL A 15 -15.70 14.94 28.37
CA VAL A 15 -16.57 16.11 28.39
C VAL A 15 -17.23 16.33 29.75
N SER A 16 -17.38 15.30 30.58
CA SER A 16 -18.07 15.39 31.88
C SER A 16 -17.16 15.66 33.08
N GLN A 17 -15.85 15.39 32.99
CA GLN A 17 -14.86 15.66 34.03
C GLN A 17 -13.78 16.63 33.53
N ARG A 18 -13.61 17.77 34.22
CA ARG A 18 -12.67 18.85 33.82
C ARG A 18 -11.18 18.54 34.04
N ASP A 19 -10.84 17.49 34.79
CA ASP A 19 -9.46 17.17 35.23
C ASP A 19 -8.83 15.96 34.53
N LEU A 20 -9.39 15.48 33.41
CA LEU A 20 -8.84 14.30 32.72
C LEU A 20 -7.72 14.66 31.73
N ASP A 21 -6.64 13.86 31.78
CA ASP A 21 -5.48 13.97 30.88
C ASP A 21 -5.82 13.58 29.43
N LEU A 22 -6.30 14.56 28.66
CA LEU A 22 -6.50 14.44 27.21
C LEU A 22 -5.20 14.05 26.48
N GLN A 23 -4.05 14.47 27.01
CA GLN A 23 -2.78 14.20 26.38
C GLN A 23 -2.47 12.70 26.41
N GLY A 24 -2.63 12.08 27.58
CA GLY A 24 -2.48 10.64 27.76
C GLY A 24 -3.46 9.80 26.93
N VAL A 25 -4.72 10.24 26.78
CA VAL A 25 -5.71 9.55 25.94
C VAL A 25 -5.26 9.49 24.48
N PHE A 26 -4.90 10.64 23.90
CA PHE A 26 -4.50 10.71 22.50
C PHE A 26 -3.07 10.24 22.23
N ALA A 27 -2.28 9.97 23.28
CA ALA A 27 -1.01 9.26 23.17
C ALA A 27 -1.16 7.77 22.83
N THR A 28 -2.39 7.25 22.85
CA THR A 28 -2.70 5.87 22.44
C THR A 28 -3.63 5.85 21.22
N GLU A 29 -3.65 4.71 20.52
CA GLU A 29 -4.57 4.53 19.40
C GLU A 29 -6.03 4.33 19.83
N LEU A 30 -6.27 4.00 21.11
CA LEU A 30 -7.57 3.61 21.69
C LEU A 30 -8.14 2.30 21.11
N THR A 31 -7.30 1.56 20.38
CA THR A 31 -7.62 0.33 19.65
C THR A 31 -6.40 -0.58 19.56
N ALA A 32 -6.61 -1.81 19.10
CA ALA A 32 -5.54 -2.77 18.87
C ALA A 32 -4.53 -2.33 17.79
N TYR A 33 -4.92 -1.39 16.93
CA TYR A 33 -4.13 -0.88 15.81
C TYR A 33 -4.63 0.49 15.34
N PRO A 34 -3.80 1.29 14.66
CA PRO A 34 -4.15 2.64 14.24
C PRO A 34 -5.22 2.61 13.15
N LEU A 35 -6.47 2.94 13.48
CA LEU A 35 -7.60 2.87 12.54
C LEU A 35 -7.49 3.82 11.35
N SER A 36 -6.59 4.79 11.42
CA SER A 36 -6.26 5.69 10.31
C SER A 36 -5.44 5.01 9.21
N LYS A 37 -4.75 3.92 9.54
CA LYS A 37 -3.89 3.11 8.66
C LYS A 37 -4.37 1.68 8.48
N PHE A 38 -5.18 1.15 9.41
CA PHE A 38 -5.75 -0.19 9.37
C PHE A 38 -7.28 -0.14 9.44
N ALA A 39 -7.95 -1.09 8.81
CA ALA A 39 -9.40 -1.30 8.95
C ALA A 39 -9.72 -2.02 10.26
N SER A 40 -10.99 -2.04 10.66
CA SER A 40 -11.47 -2.60 11.93
C SER A 40 -11.38 -4.13 12.05
N ASP A 41 -10.89 -4.81 11.02
CA ASP A 41 -10.54 -6.22 11.00
C ASP A 41 -9.01 -6.45 11.16
N GLY A 42 -8.23 -5.38 11.31
CA GLY A 42 -6.77 -5.42 11.41
C GLY A 42 -6.05 -5.45 10.07
N THR A 43 -6.77 -5.41 8.94
CA THR A 43 -6.14 -5.35 7.63
C THR A 43 -5.56 -3.95 7.35
N MET A 44 -4.36 -3.90 6.79
CA MET A 44 -3.76 -2.62 6.37
C MET A 44 -4.63 -1.99 5.27
N ARG A 45 -4.91 -0.68 5.40
CA ARG A 45 -5.75 0.03 4.43
C ARG A 45 -5.04 0.10 3.09
N ILE A 46 -5.66 -0.49 2.08
CA ILE A 46 -5.18 -0.45 0.70
C ILE A 46 -5.61 0.88 0.07
N VAL A 47 -4.70 1.47 -0.72
CA VAL A 47 -5.00 2.67 -1.49
C VAL A 47 -5.90 2.33 -2.68
N THR A 48 -7.13 2.83 -2.69
CA THR A 48 -8.12 2.58 -3.75
C THR A 48 -8.04 3.57 -4.92
N GLY A 49 -7.36 4.70 -4.73
CA GLY A 49 -7.28 5.81 -5.70
C GLY A 49 -5.88 6.09 -6.23
N LYS A 50 -5.02 5.08 -6.38
CA LYS A 50 -3.63 5.26 -6.89
C LYS A 50 -3.61 6.00 -8.22
N ALA A 51 -4.47 5.57 -9.15
CA ALA A 51 -4.55 6.13 -10.51
C ALA A 51 -4.86 7.63 -10.53
N THR A 52 -5.41 8.21 -9.46
CA THR A 52 -5.60 9.67 -9.36
C THR A 52 -4.28 10.43 -9.47
N LEU A 53 -3.18 9.87 -8.95
CA LEU A 53 -1.85 10.48 -9.07
C LEU A 53 -1.44 10.60 -10.55
N LYS A 54 -1.54 9.48 -11.29
CA LYS A 54 -1.27 9.43 -12.73
C LYS A 54 -2.17 10.38 -13.51
N LYS A 55 -3.49 10.29 -13.32
CA LYS A 55 -4.49 11.12 -14.01
C LYS A 55 -4.26 12.63 -13.86
N ASN A 56 -3.81 13.07 -12.69
CA ASN A 56 -3.61 14.49 -12.41
C ASN A 56 -2.29 15.04 -12.96
N LEU A 57 -1.29 14.17 -13.21
CA LEU A 57 0.04 14.57 -13.65
C LEU A 57 0.28 14.34 -15.15
N GLN A 58 -0.30 13.28 -15.71
CA GLN A 58 -0.04 12.83 -17.07
C GLN A 58 -0.21 13.96 -18.10
N VAL A 59 0.74 14.05 -19.02
CA VAL A 59 0.59 14.79 -20.27
C VAL A 59 0.27 13.77 -21.36
N GLU A 60 -0.99 13.76 -21.76
CA GLU A 60 -1.47 12.86 -22.81
C GLU A 60 -1.12 13.39 -24.21
N ILE A 61 -0.77 12.47 -25.10
CA ILE A 61 -0.61 12.71 -26.52
C ILE A 61 -1.49 11.74 -27.31
N SER A 62 -1.92 12.18 -28.49
CA SER A 62 -2.57 11.28 -29.46
C SER A 62 -1.58 10.19 -29.88
N GLN A 63 -2.04 8.96 -30.04
CA GLN A 63 -1.20 7.86 -30.55
C GLN A 63 -0.59 8.18 -31.92
N ARG A 64 -1.29 8.97 -32.75
CA ARG A 64 -0.79 9.41 -34.07
C ARG A 64 0.42 10.35 -33.97
N ASN A 65 0.60 10.99 -32.81
CA ASN A 65 1.70 11.91 -32.54
C ASN A 65 2.85 11.23 -31.79
N ALA A 66 2.64 10.00 -31.29
CA ALA A 66 3.71 9.21 -30.71
C ALA A 66 4.60 8.69 -31.85
N LEU A 67 5.92 8.79 -31.67
CA LEU A 67 6.87 8.25 -32.64
C LEU A 67 6.82 6.72 -32.62
N THR A 68 7.07 6.08 -33.77
CA THR A 68 7.24 4.63 -33.84
C THR A 68 8.37 4.20 -32.90
N PRO A 69 8.10 3.34 -31.90
CA PRO A 69 9.11 2.95 -30.93
C PRO A 69 10.25 2.18 -31.61
N THR A 70 11.46 2.32 -31.08
CA THR A 70 12.58 1.41 -31.37
C THR A 70 12.53 0.20 -30.44
N ALA A 71 11.96 0.37 -29.25
CA ALA A 71 11.81 -0.68 -28.26
C ALA A 71 10.48 -0.55 -27.50
N ILE A 72 9.87 -1.70 -27.18
CA ILE A 72 8.63 -1.81 -26.42
C ILE A 72 8.90 -2.64 -25.17
N VAL A 73 8.72 -2.03 -23.99
CA VAL A 73 8.87 -2.69 -22.69
C VAL A 73 7.51 -2.99 -22.11
N VAL A 74 7.23 -4.24 -21.80
CA VAL A 74 5.87 -4.76 -21.61
C VAL A 74 5.69 -5.27 -20.18
N ASP A 75 4.72 -4.71 -19.46
CA ASP A 75 4.14 -5.34 -18.28
C ASP A 75 3.29 -6.53 -18.75
N VAL A 76 3.85 -7.72 -18.69
CA VAL A 76 3.15 -8.92 -19.16
C VAL A 76 1.93 -9.20 -18.28
N SER A 77 2.03 -8.97 -16.97
CA SER A 77 0.90 -9.14 -16.05
C SER A 77 -0.30 -8.29 -16.47
N ALA A 78 -0.08 -7.04 -16.91
CA ALA A 78 -1.13 -6.18 -17.44
C ALA A 78 -1.62 -6.60 -18.83
N LEU A 79 -0.70 -6.96 -19.75
CA LEU A 79 -1.02 -7.40 -21.10
C LEU A 79 -1.95 -8.62 -21.13
N LEU A 80 -1.71 -9.61 -20.26
CA LEU A 80 -2.52 -10.84 -20.24
C LEU A 80 -4.01 -10.59 -19.98
N TRP A 81 -4.36 -9.50 -19.30
CA TRP A 81 -5.76 -9.11 -19.07
C TRP A 81 -6.43 -8.46 -20.29
N THR A 82 -5.66 -8.00 -21.27
CA THR A 82 -6.18 -7.27 -22.44
C THR A 82 -6.22 -8.11 -23.70
N LEU A 83 -5.40 -9.18 -23.76
CA LEU A 83 -5.46 -10.15 -24.84
C LEU A 83 -6.83 -10.83 -24.91
N GLU A 84 -7.24 -11.15 -26.15
CA GLU A 84 -8.45 -11.91 -26.39
C GLU A 84 -8.41 -13.23 -25.63
N TRP A 85 -9.46 -13.51 -24.85
CA TRP A 85 -9.55 -14.74 -24.07
C TRP A 85 -10.38 -15.76 -24.85
N PRO A 86 -9.80 -16.88 -25.31
CA PRO A 86 -10.54 -17.85 -26.10
C PRO A 86 -11.47 -18.67 -25.20
N ILE A 87 -12.71 -18.19 -25.01
CA ILE A 87 -13.71 -18.74 -24.06
C ILE A 87 -13.97 -20.24 -24.28
N GLN A 88 -13.90 -20.71 -25.52
CA GLN A 88 -14.10 -22.11 -25.89
C GLN A 88 -12.82 -22.78 -26.40
N GLY A 89 -11.68 -22.10 -26.34
CA GLY A 89 -10.41 -22.61 -26.85
C GLY A 89 -9.60 -23.37 -25.80
N THR A 90 -8.38 -23.70 -26.22
CA THR A 90 -7.39 -24.34 -25.37
C THR A 90 -6.32 -23.34 -24.92
N VAL A 91 -5.45 -23.80 -24.02
CA VAL A 91 -4.21 -23.11 -23.68
C VAL A 91 -3.38 -22.79 -24.94
N GLU A 92 -3.30 -23.72 -25.89
CA GLU A 92 -2.63 -23.52 -27.17
C GLU A 92 -3.24 -22.36 -27.97
N THR A 93 -4.57 -22.25 -28.03
CA THR A 93 -5.24 -21.12 -28.69
C THR A 93 -4.79 -19.79 -28.08
N PHE A 94 -4.73 -19.71 -26.75
CA PHE A 94 -4.30 -18.49 -26.05
C PHE A 94 -2.81 -18.17 -26.29
N ILE A 95 -1.94 -19.18 -26.28
CA ILE A 95 -0.51 -18.99 -26.60
C ILE A 95 -0.36 -18.51 -28.05
N THR A 96 -1.15 -19.02 -28.98
CA THR A 96 -1.16 -18.55 -30.37
C THR A 96 -1.59 -17.08 -30.46
N THR A 97 -2.62 -16.65 -29.72
CA THR A 97 -3.00 -15.23 -29.61
C THR A 97 -1.85 -14.37 -29.09
N PHE A 98 -1.14 -14.84 -28.05
CA PHE A 98 0.03 -14.15 -27.50
C PHE A 98 1.19 -14.08 -28.52
N LYS A 99 1.46 -15.17 -29.26
CA LYS A 99 2.47 -15.23 -30.32
C LYS A 99 2.16 -14.31 -31.48
N LEU A 100 0.90 -14.23 -31.92
CA LEU A 100 0.46 -13.30 -32.95
C LEU A 100 0.72 -11.86 -32.51
N TRP A 101 0.27 -11.49 -31.31
CA TRP A 101 0.54 -10.18 -30.74
C TRP A 101 2.04 -9.85 -30.69
N LEU A 102 2.88 -10.81 -30.29
CA LEU A 102 4.32 -10.60 -30.21
C LEU A 102 4.95 -10.45 -31.60
N SER A 103 4.53 -11.28 -32.57
CA SER A 103 5.03 -11.24 -33.95
C SER A 103 4.77 -9.89 -34.61
N GLU A 104 3.59 -9.29 -34.39
CA GLU A 104 3.23 -7.97 -34.91
C GLU A 104 4.08 -6.84 -34.34
N ARG A 105 4.72 -7.03 -33.17
CA ARG A 105 5.59 -6.00 -32.56
C ARG A 105 7.05 -6.16 -32.94
N LEU A 106 7.51 -7.40 -33.06
CA LEU A 106 8.86 -7.71 -33.50
C LEU A 106 9.11 -7.40 -35.00
N THR A 107 8.08 -7.05 -35.77
CA THR A 107 8.27 -6.48 -37.12
C THR A 107 8.84 -5.08 -37.11
N GLU A 108 8.62 -4.30 -36.04
CA GLU A 108 8.91 -2.86 -36.01
C GLU A 108 9.78 -2.42 -34.81
N SER A 109 9.94 -3.27 -33.79
CA SER A 109 10.64 -2.89 -32.56
C SER A 109 11.27 -4.07 -31.84
N ASP A 110 12.32 -3.79 -31.08
CA ASP A 110 12.75 -4.71 -30.03
C ASP A 110 11.66 -4.83 -28.97
N VAL A 111 11.43 -6.04 -28.45
CA VAL A 111 10.38 -6.28 -27.45
C VAL A 111 10.97 -6.86 -26.18
N TYR A 112 10.62 -6.25 -25.05
CA TYR A 112 11.07 -6.64 -23.73
C TYR A 112 9.85 -7.08 -22.90
N LEU A 113 9.75 -8.37 -22.61
CA LEU A 113 8.68 -8.96 -21.81
C LEU A 113 9.11 -9.00 -20.34
N CYS A 114 8.50 -8.14 -19.52
CA CYS A 114 8.75 -8.08 -18.08
C CYS A 114 7.69 -8.89 -17.32
N PHE A 115 8.12 -9.95 -16.65
CA PHE A 115 7.31 -10.77 -15.76
C PHE A 115 7.59 -10.43 -14.31
N ASP A 116 6.54 -10.49 -13.48
CA ASP A 116 6.71 -10.58 -12.03
C ASP A 116 7.37 -11.91 -11.66
N ARG A 117 8.19 -11.88 -10.63
CA ARG A 117 8.68 -13.04 -9.91
C ARG A 117 7.86 -13.18 -8.64
N TYR A 118 7.66 -14.42 -8.20
CA TYR A 118 6.79 -14.69 -7.07
C TYR A 118 7.54 -15.53 -6.05
N HIS A 119 7.96 -14.87 -4.97
CA HIS A 119 8.71 -15.52 -3.89
C HIS A 119 7.83 -15.65 -2.64
N ASP A 120 8.06 -16.73 -1.88
CA ASP A 120 7.55 -16.85 -0.51
C ASP A 120 8.11 -15.70 0.35
N TYR A 121 7.38 -15.29 1.37
CA TYR A 121 7.79 -14.22 2.30
C TYR A 121 8.04 -12.84 1.65
N SER A 122 7.31 -12.52 0.58
CA SER A 122 7.30 -11.17 0.01
C SER A 122 6.42 -10.19 0.81
N ILE A 123 6.86 -8.92 0.90
CA ILE A 123 6.06 -7.80 1.43
C ILE A 123 4.82 -7.50 0.58
N LYS A 124 4.72 -8.07 -0.62
CA LYS A 124 3.56 -7.94 -1.51
C LYS A 124 2.57 -9.10 -1.38
N SER A 125 2.93 -10.16 -0.67
CA SER A 125 2.11 -11.37 -0.54
C SER A 125 0.73 -11.12 0.06
N SER A 126 0.58 -10.19 1.00
CA SER A 126 -0.73 -9.81 1.53
C SER A 126 -1.69 -9.26 0.45
N THR A 127 -1.17 -8.44 -0.46
CA THR A 127 -1.92 -7.90 -1.60
C THR A 127 -2.20 -8.97 -2.67
N ARG A 128 -1.31 -9.96 -2.81
CA ARG A 128 -1.52 -11.11 -3.70
C ARG A 128 -2.58 -12.05 -3.16
N ASN A 129 -2.54 -12.36 -1.87
CA ASN A 129 -3.49 -13.25 -1.23
C ASN A 129 -4.91 -12.71 -1.31
N SER A 130 -5.12 -11.40 -1.10
CA SER A 130 -6.45 -10.78 -1.28
C SER A 130 -7.00 -10.91 -2.70
N ARG A 131 -6.15 -11.00 -3.72
CA ARG A 131 -6.53 -11.27 -5.13
C ARG A 131 -6.72 -12.76 -5.43
N SER A 132 -6.08 -13.65 -4.66
CA SER A 132 -5.94 -15.08 -4.93
C SER A 132 -6.85 -16.00 -4.10
N MET A 133 -7.67 -15.48 -3.18
CA MET A 133 -8.37 -16.26 -2.12
C MET A 133 -9.24 -17.46 -2.59
N THR A 134 -9.40 -17.71 -3.88
CA THR A 134 -10.18 -18.85 -4.42
C THR A 134 -9.58 -19.52 -5.67
N ALA A 135 -8.43 -19.09 -6.20
CA ALA A 135 -7.94 -19.58 -7.49
C ALA A 135 -7.07 -20.84 -7.34
N ARG A 136 -7.59 -22.00 -7.80
CA ARG A 136 -6.84 -23.27 -7.85
C ARG A 136 -5.61 -23.13 -8.75
N VAL A 137 -4.51 -23.80 -8.39
CA VAL A 137 -3.39 -24.02 -9.32
C VAL A 137 -3.85 -25.06 -10.32
N TYR A 138 -3.85 -24.71 -11.61
CA TYR A 138 -4.24 -25.64 -12.66
C TYR A 138 -2.99 -26.32 -13.21
N ASN A 139 -3.05 -27.63 -13.43
CA ASN A 139 -2.04 -28.32 -14.22
C ASN A 139 -2.41 -28.15 -15.69
N LEU A 140 -1.91 -27.08 -16.33
CA LEU A 140 -2.26 -26.71 -17.69
C LEU A 140 -1.30 -27.35 -18.69
N THR A 141 -1.84 -28.11 -19.63
CA THR A 141 -1.15 -28.52 -20.87
C THR A 141 -1.67 -27.70 -22.05
N LEU A 142 -0.96 -27.72 -23.19
CA LEU A 142 -1.40 -27.03 -24.41
C LEU A 142 -2.82 -27.43 -24.85
N GLN A 143 -3.20 -28.69 -24.66
CA GLN A 143 -4.51 -29.25 -25.03
C GLN A 143 -5.59 -29.03 -23.95
N THR A 144 -5.21 -28.51 -22.78
CA THR A 144 -6.18 -28.25 -21.71
C THR A 144 -7.16 -27.17 -22.14
N ARG A 145 -8.46 -27.42 -21.97
CA ARG A 145 -9.50 -26.39 -22.18
C ARG A 145 -9.20 -25.21 -21.26
N LEU A 146 -9.13 -24.01 -21.84
CA LEU A 146 -8.71 -22.84 -21.08
C LEU A 146 -9.77 -22.48 -20.03
N PRO A 147 -9.43 -22.46 -18.74
CA PRO A 147 -10.35 -21.99 -17.70
C PRO A 147 -10.71 -20.50 -17.88
N SER A 148 -11.60 -19.99 -17.04
CA SER A 148 -11.93 -18.57 -17.08
C SER A 148 -10.69 -17.71 -16.83
N ARG A 149 -10.66 -16.52 -17.45
CA ARG A 149 -9.58 -15.54 -17.31
C ARG A 149 -9.21 -15.31 -15.84
N ASP A 150 -10.22 -15.09 -15.01
CA ASP A 150 -10.06 -14.89 -13.58
C ASP A 150 -9.41 -16.08 -12.86
N ALA A 151 -9.78 -17.32 -13.22
CA ALA A 151 -9.22 -18.51 -12.59
C ALA A 151 -7.74 -18.69 -12.92
N ILE A 152 -7.31 -18.28 -14.11
CA ILE A 152 -5.91 -18.35 -14.54
C ILE A 152 -5.13 -17.15 -14.01
N LEU A 153 -5.52 -15.93 -14.35
CA LEU A 153 -4.70 -14.72 -14.14
C LEU A 153 -4.67 -14.23 -12.68
N LYS A 154 -5.57 -14.68 -11.80
CA LYS A 154 -5.50 -14.37 -10.36
C LYS A 154 -4.51 -15.27 -9.61
N ASN A 155 -4.12 -16.41 -10.17
CA ASN A 155 -3.11 -17.29 -9.61
C ASN A 155 -1.81 -17.15 -10.38
N TYR A 156 -0.77 -16.66 -9.72
CA TYR A 156 0.50 -16.34 -10.38
C TYR A 156 1.16 -17.54 -11.06
N LYS A 157 1.02 -18.75 -10.50
CA LYS A 157 1.64 -19.96 -11.06
C LYS A 157 1.12 -20.27 -12.46
N ASN A 158 -0.13 -19.89 -12.76
CA ASN A 158 -0.71 -20.13 -14.07
C ASN A 158 -0.24 -19.09 -15.11
N LYS A 159 0.28 -17.92 -14.69
CA LYS A 159 0.75 -16.86 -15.61
C LYS A 159 2.08 -17.19 -16.28
N LEU A 160 2.87 -18.09 -15.71
CA LEU A 160 4.16 -18.56 -16.25
C LEU A 160 4.00 -19.29 -17.60
N LEU A 161 2.78 -19.64 -17.97
CA LEU A 161 2.46 -20.29 -19.23
C LEU A 161 3.01 -19.53 -20.45
N CYS A 162 3.01 -18.20 -20.44
CA CYS A 162 3.53 -17.40 -21.55
C CYS A 162 5.06 -17.48 -21.72
N GLN A 163 5.79 -17.93 -20.71
CA GLN A 163 7.24 -18.18 -20.83
C GLN A 163 7.54 -19.39 -21.74
N HIS A 164 6.55 -20.26 -22.03
CA HIS A 164 6.70 -21.35 -23.01
C HIS A 164 7.01 -20.85 -24.43
N ILE A 165 6.86 -19.55 -24.71
CA ILE A 165 7.30 -18.99 -25.99
C ILE A 165 8.80 -19.23 -26.23
N LEU A 166 9.60 -19.30 -25.15
CA LEU A 166 11.03 -19.58 -25.22
C LEU A 166 11.34 -21.03 -25.60
N THR A 167 10.36 -21.93 -25.67
CA THR A 167 10.59 -23.34 -26.07
C THR A 167 10.23 -23.62 -27.54
N ASP A 168 9.69 -22.64 -28.27
CA ASP A 168 9.31 -22.79 -29.68
C ASP A 168 10.37 -22.14 -30.59
N ASP A 169 11.43 -22.90 -30.88
CA ASP A 169 12.56 -22.42 -31.67
C ASP A 169 12.15 -22.01 -33.10
N THR A 170 11.20 -22.72 -33.71
CA THR A 170 10.67 -22.41 -35.05
C THR A 170 9.98 -21.04 -35.06
N PHE A 171 9.15 -20.77 -34.05
CA PHE A 171 8.52 -19.45 -33.91
C PHE A 171 9.58 -18.36 -33.68
N LEU A 172 10.53 -18.60 -32.77
CA LEU A 172 11.56 -17.62 -32.43
C LEU A 172 12.45 -17.28 -33.62
N GLU A 173 12.86 -18.27 -34.42
CA GLU A 173 13.63 -18.05 -35.66
C GLU A 173 12.84 -17.17 -36.64
N ALA A 174 11.53 -17.41 -36.77
CA ALA A 174 10.68 -16.65 -37.68
C ALA A 174 10.45 -15.19 -37.26
N VAL A 175 10.37 -14.89 -35.95
CA VAL A 175 9.99 -13.55 -35.47
C VAL A 175 11.15 -12.68 -34.98
N THR A 176 12.34 -13.24 -34.77
CA THR A 176 13.49 -12.48 -34.22
C THR A 176 14.59 -12.20 -35.25
N ASP A 177 14.29 -12.24 -36.55
CA ASP A 177 15.28 -12.02 -37.61
C ASP A 177 15.82 -10.57 -37.65
N SER A 178 14.92 -9.59 -37.52
CA SER A 178 15.24 -8.16 -37.59
C SER A 178 15.34 -7.47 -36.24
N HIS A 179 14.55 -7.92 -35.26
CA HIS A 179 14.47 -7.31 -33.92
C HIS A 179 14.70 -8.35 -32.82
N VAL A 180 15.10 -7.85 -31.67
CA VAL A 180 15.47 -8.66 -30.52
C VAL A 180 14.29 -8.84 -29.59
N LEU A 181 14.11 -10.06 -29.09
CA LEU A 181 13.20 -10.37 -27.99
C LEU A 181 14.00 -10.54 -26.70
N ILE A 182 13.67 -9.79 -25.66
CA ILE A 182 14.23 -9.96 -24.31
C ILE A 182 13.10 -10.40 -23.37
N VAL A 183 13.35 -11.46 -22.62
CA VAL A 183 12.36 -12.04 -21.69
C VAL A 183 12.95 -12.11 -20.30
N THR A 184 12.32 -11.44 -19.34
CA THR A 184 12.60 -11.69 -17.92
C THR A 184 11.79 -12.89 -17.44
N GLY A 185 12.39 -13.74 -16.63
CA GLY A 185 11.74 -14.94 -16.11
C GLY A 185 11.89 -15.03 -14.60
N GLU A 186 11.70 -16.24 -14.08
CA GLU A 186 12.03 -16.55 -12.68
C GLU A 186 13.53 -16.34 -12.39
N GLU A 187 14.37 -16.58 -13.40
CA GLU A 187 15.81 -16.35 -13.33
C GLU A 187 16.16 -14.86 -13.27
N SER A 188 17.28 -14.55 -12.58
CA SER A 188 17.75 -13.18 -12.39
C SER A 188 18.28 -12.53 -13.68
N ILE A 189 18.77 -13.33 -14.62
CA ILE A 189 19.36 -12.84 -15.88
C ILE A 189 18.36 -13.04 -17.02
N PRO A 190 17.95 -11.97 -17.74
CA PRO A 190 17.04 -12.09 -18.87
C PRO A 190 17.62 -12.93 -20.01
N THR A 191 16.74 -13.63 -20.73
CA THR A 191 17.09 -14.31 -21.98
C THR A 191 16.84 -13.38 -23.16
N GLN A 192 17.87 -13.18 -23.97
CA GLN A 192 17.80 -12.48 -25.24
C GLN A 192 17.69 -13.50 -26.38
N VAL A 193 16.80 -13.24 -27.34
CA VAL A 193 16.64 -14.02 -28.57
C VAL A 193 16.80 -13.11 -29.78
N HIS A 194 17.74 -13.45 -30.66
CA HIS A 194 17.99 -12.74 -31.91
C HIS A 194 18.39 -13.76 -32.98
N LYS A 195 17.74 -13.73 -34.14
CA LYS A 195 17.89 -14.70 -35.23
C LYS A 195 17.73 -16.15 -34.76
N GLY A 196 16.75 -16.38 -33.89
CA GLY A 196 16.49 -17.67 -33.23
C GLY A 196 17.52 -18.08 -32.17
N GLN A 197 18.64 -17.36 -32.03
CA GLN A 197 19.69 -17.70 -31.07
C GLN A 197 19.43 -17.10 -29.69
N LYS A 198 19.53 -17.94 -28.65
CA LYS A 198 19.33 -17.55 -27.25
C LYS A 198 20.67 -17.20 -26.60
N SER A 199 20.71 -16.09 -25.88
CA SER A 199 21.85 -15.65 -25.08
C SER A 199 21.40 -14.99 -23.79
N LEU A 200 22.29 -14.90 -22.79
CA LEU A 200 21.98 -14.29 -21.51
C LEU A 200 22.37 -12.81 -21.52
N CYS A 201 21.42 -11.93 -21.15
CA CYS A 201 21.63 -10.49 -21.10
C CYS A 201 22.08 -10.06 -19.69
N ARG A 202 23.37 -10.26 -19.38
CA ARG A 202 23.93 -10.01 -18.03
C ARG A 202 23.85 -8.54 -17.61
N ASP A 203 23.89 -7.62 -18.57
CA ASP A 203 23.80 -6.18 -18.31
C ASP A 203 22.41 -5.73 -17.85
N LEU A 204 21.39 -6.56 -18.09
CA LEU A 204 20.01 -6.37 -17.62
C LEU A 204 19.65 -7.32 -16.47
N ALA A 205 20.65 -7.92 -15.82
CA ALA A 205 20.41 -8.75 -14.65
C ALA A 205 19.67 -7.97 -13.56
N SER A 206 18.72 -8.64 -12.94
CA SER A 206 17.88 -8.07 -11.91
C SER A 206 17.41 -9.16 -10.95
N THR A 207 17.38 -8.91 -9.66
CA THR A 207 16.73 -9.78 -8.66
C THR A 207 15.45 -9.17 -8.09
N PHE A 208 14.99 -8.06 -8.66
CA PHE A 208 13.69 -7.47 -8.28
C PHE A 208 12.55 -8.45 -8.51
N GLU A 209 11.62 -8.44 -7.56
CA GLU A 209 10.46 -9.33 -7.59
C GLU A 209 9.36 -8.79 -8.52
N GLU A 210 9.07 -7.50 -8.45
CA GLU A 210 7.94 -6.89 -9.15
C GLU A 210 8.38 -6.36 -10.53
N ALA A 211 7.52 -6.53 -11.53
CA ALA A 211 7.81 -6.09 -12.89
C ALA A 211 7.96 -4.55 -13.00
N ASP A 212 7.39 -3.78 -12.08
CA ASP A 212 7.47 -2.31 -12.09
C ASP A 212 8.91 -1.78 -12.00
N ASN A 213 9.72 -2.36 -11.11
CA ASN A 213 11.15 -2.09 -10.97
C ASN A 213 11.93 -2.50 -12.24
N ILE A 214 11.64 -3.69 -12.78
CA ILE A 214 12.32 -4.24 -13.97
C ILE A 214 12.01 -3.38 -15.20
N ILE A 215 10.75 -2.99 -15.39
CA ILE A 215 10.33 -2.10 -16.47
C ILE A 215 11.07 -0.78 -16.39
N ALA A 216 11.15 -0.16 -15.19
CA ALA A 216 11.88 1.08 -15.00
C ALA A 216 13.37 0.94 -15.35
N GLN A 217 14.01 -0.15 -14.92
CA GLN A 217 15.40 -0.46 -15.24
C GLN A 217 15.62 -0.56 -16.75
N GLN A 218 14.80 -1.35 -17.45
CA GLN A 218 14.96 -1.58 -18.89
C GLN A 218 14.65 -0.33 -19.71
N VAL A 219 13.59 0.41 -19.37
CA VAL A 219 13.26 1.67 -20.05
C VAL A 219 14.40 2.66 -19.93
N VAL A 220 15.02 2.77 -18.75
CA VAL A 220 16.16 3.68 -18.53
C VAL A 220 17.40 3.19 -19.27
N ALA A 221 17.71 1.88 -19.20
CA ALA A 221 18.85 1.30 -19.92
C ALA A 221 18.78 1.60 -21.42
N ILE A 222 17.62 1.39 -22.05
CA ILE A 222 17.38 1.71 -23.46
C ILE A 222 17.42 3.23 -23.68
N GLY A 223 16.77 4.00 -22.80
CA GLY A 223 16.61 5.44 -22.89
C GLY A 223 17.90 6.25 -22.69
N THR A 224 18.99 5.62 -22.23
CA THR A 224 20.32 6.23 -22.18
C THR A 224 20.85 6.60 -23.57
N ASN A 225 20.41 5.89 -24.62
CA ASN A 225 20.60 6.30 -26.00
C ASN A 225 19.62 7.45 -26.35
N PRO A 226 20.10 8.67 -26.67
CA PRO A 226 19.25 9.81 -26.98
C PRO A 226 18.32 9.60 -28.19
N ASP A 227 18.70 8.74 -29.13
CA ASP A 227 17.92 8.45 -30.34
C ASP A 227 16.86 7.36 -30.12
N ALA A 228 16.88 6.71 -28.95
CA ALA A 228 15.91 5.69 -28.59
C ALA A 228 14.50 6.27 -28.44
N ARG A 229 13.52 5.46 -28.84
CA ARG A 229 12.09 5.77 -28.71
C ARG A 229 11.46 4.59 -27.98
N VAL A 230 11.19 4.78 -26.69
CA VAL A 230 10.80 3.68 -25.80
C VAL A 230 9.33 3.77 -25.49
N LEU A 231 8.59 2.68 -25.70
CA LEU A 231 7.20 2.56 -25.29
C LEU A 231 7.08 1.57 -24.11
N ALA A 232 6.72 2.06 -22.94
CA ALA A 232 6.33 1.24 -21.80
C ALA A 232 4.83 0.88 -21.89
N LEU A 233 4.52 -0.37 -22.22
CA LEU A 233 3.17 -0.92 -22.19
C LEU A 233 2.81 -1.36 -20.76
N ALA A 234 2.31 -0.41 -19.98
CA ALA A 234 1.90 -0.60 -18.59
C ALA A 234 0.79 0.39 -18.23
N ASP A 235 -0.05 0.04 -17.25
CA ASP A 235 -1.11 0.93 -16.75
C ASP A 235 -0.98 1.24 -15.24
N ASP A 236 -0.01 0.62 -14.56
CA ASP A 236 0.21 0.80 -13.12
C ASP A 236 0.73 2.22 -12.79
N THR A 237 0.24 2.78 -11.68
CA THR A 237 0.74 4.06 -11.16
C THR A 237 2.17 3.95 -10.65
N ASP A 238 2.56 2.79 -10.11
CA ASP A 238 3.91 2.57 -9.57
C ASP A 238 4.94 2.69 -10.72
N VAL A 239 4.68 2.08 -11.88
CA VAL A 239 5.49 2.25 -13.12
C VAL A 239 5.56 3.72 -13.54
N PHE A 240 4.41 4.41 -13.63
CA PHE A 240 4.37 5.82 -14.06
C PHE A 240 5.27 6.72 -13.20
N VAL A 241 5.20 6.57 -11.87
CA VAL A 241 6.00 7.38 -10.94
C VAL A 241 7.48 7.03 -11.02
N LEU A 242 7.82 5.75 -11.17
CA LEU A 242 9.21 5.29 -11.37
C LEU A 242 9.82 5.89 -12.65
N LEU A 243 9.08 5.85 -13.76
CA LEU A 243 9.54 6.42 -15.03
C LEU A 243 9.83 7.92 -14.91
N LEU A 244 8.95 8.70 -14.24
CA LEU A 244 9.22 10.13 -14.01
C LEU A 244 10.44 10.37 -13.14
N PHE A 245 10.58 9.62 -12.04
CA PHE A 245 11.70 9.75 -11.11
C PHE A 245 13.03 9.47 -11.81
N PHE A 246 13.13 8.37 -12.55
CA PHE A 246 14.38 7.99 -13.22
C PHE A 246 14.65 8.77 -14.51
N TYR A 247 13.62 9.30 -15.19
CA TYR A 247 13.81 10.22 -16.31
C TYR A 247 14.63 11.45 -15.87
N GLY A 248 14.22 12.07 -14.76
CA GLY A 248 14.93 13.22 -14.17
C GLY A 248 16.30 12.85 -13.62
N ASN A 249 16.38 11.81 -12.77
CA ASN A 249 17.63 11.44 -12.10
C ASN A 249 18.71 10.94 -13.06
N SER A 250 18.33 10.31 -14.17
CA SER A 250 19.27 9.83 -15.19
C SER A 250 19.50 10.86 -16.31
N SER A 251 18.89 12.05 -16.21
CA SER A 251 18.99 13.14 -17.20
C SER A 251 18.69 12.70 -18.64
N LEU A 252 17.71 11.80 -18.81
CA LEU A 252 17.39 11.21 -20.11
C LEU A 252 16.91 12.27 -21.11
N GLN A 253 17.23 12.06 -22.38
CA GLN A 253 16.80 12.94 -23.47
C GLN A 253 15.89 12.25 -24.48
N SER A 254 15.92 10.92 -24.51
CA SER A 254 15.14 10.04 -25.36
C SER A 254 13.63 10.26 -25.23
N ALA A 255 12.91 9.86 -26.28
CA ALA A 255 11.46 9.87 -26.29
C ALA A 255 10.94 8.65 -25.53
N ILE A 256 10.37 8.88 -24.35
CA ILE A 256 9.80 7.81 -23.52
C ILE A 256 8.29 8.04 -23.40
N TYR A 257 7.56 7.01 -23.76
CA TYR A 257 6.11 6.97 -23.74
C TYR A 257 5.63 5.87 -22.81
N MET A 258 4.48 6.08 -22.17
CA MET A 258 3.77 5.07 -21.42
C MET A 258 2.35 4.93 -21.96
N GLN A 259 1.91 3.69 -22.18
CA GLN A 259 0.59 3.42 -22.74
C GLN A 259 -0.04 2.21 -22.05
N SER A 260 -1.34 2.30 -21.78
CA SER A 260 -2.12 1.17 -21.28
C SER A 260 -2.16 0.04 -22.34
N PRO A 261 -2.00 -1.24 -21.95
CA PRO A 261 -2.23 -2.36 -22.85
C PRO A 261 -3.69 -2.47 -23.34
N VAL A 262 -4.61 -1.69 -22.77
CA VAL A 262 -6.02 -1.61 -23.20
C VAL A 262 -6.11 -0.75 -24.46
N TYR A 263 -6.68 -1.32 -25.52
CA TYR A 263 -6.86 -0.64 -26.80
C TYR A 263 -7.64 0.69 -26.67
N GLY A 264 -7.25 1.69 -27.45
CA GLY A 264 -7.93 2.99 -27.55
C GLY A 264 -7.63 3.99 -26.42
N ARG A 265 -6.72 3.68 -25.48
CA ARG A 265 -6.28 4.62 -24.44
C ARG A 265 -5.21 5.58 -24.96
N CYS A 266 -5.23 6.81 -24.45
CA CYS A 266 -4.20 7.81 -24.75
C CYS A 266 -2.80 7.33 -24.35
N CYS A 267 -1.81 7.82 -25.07
CA CYS A 267 -0.41 7.63 -24.75
C CYS A 267 0.06 8.78 -23.86
N ILE A 268 0.94 8.51 -22.90
CA ILE A 268 1.48 9.49 -21.96
C ILE A 268 2.92 9.79 -22.35
N ASP A 269 3.25 11.07 -22.54
CA ASP A 269 4.61 11.53 -22.77
C ASP A 269 5.32 11.77 -21.44
N ILE A 270 6.30 10.92 -21.12
CA ILE A 270 7.04 10.98 -19.86
C ILE A 270 7.92 12.23 -19.79
N LYS A 271 8.53 12.63 -20.91
CA LYS A 271 9.36 13.85 -21.00
C LYS A 271 8.51 15.09 -20.76
N ALA A 272 7.40 15.23 -21.46
CA ALA A 272 6.50 16.37 -21.32
C ALA A 272 5.90 16.43 -19.90
N THR A 273 5.54 15.28 -19.35
CA THR A 273 5.06 15.17 -17.96
C THR A 273 6.12 15.60 -16.95
N TYR A 274 7.37 15.12 -17.11
CA TYR A 274 8.50 15.51 -16.29
C TYR A 274 8.73 17.02 -16.35
N MET A 275 8.80 17.61 -17.55
CA MET A 275 9.05 19.04 -17.73
C MET A 275 7.98 19.90 -17.06
N LYS A 276 6.70 19.52 -17.20
CA LYS A 276 5.55 20.21 -16.59
C LYS A 276 5.57 20.15 -15.06
N HIS A 277 6.10 19.08 -14.48
CA HIS A 277 6.04 18.80 -13.04
C HIS A 277 7.43 18.68 -12.38
N SER A 278 8.46 19.24 -13.01
CA SER A 278 9.88 19.12 -12.62
C SER A 278 10.17 19.52 -11.18
N THR A 279 9.35 20.42 -10.61
CA THR A 279 9.49 20.87 -9.21
C THR A 279 8.93 19.89 -8.17
N ILE A 280 8.09 18.93 -8.57
CA ILE A 280 7.47 17.93 -7.68
C ILE A 280 8.10 16.54 -7.90
N VAL A 281 8.53 16.22 -9.12
CA VAL A 281 9.09 14.90 -9.48
C VAL A 281 10.18 14.39 -8.53
N PRO A 282 11.16 15.20 -8.06
CA PRO A 282 12.22 14.72 -7.16
C PRO A 282 11.70 14.02 -5.90
N ASP A 283 10.60 14.54 -5.32
CA ASP A 283 9.97 13.97 -4.13
C ASP A 283 8.75 13.11 -4.46
N LEU A 284 8.29 13.06 -5.71
CA LEU A 284 7.02 12.39 -6.10
C LEU A 284 6.99 10.91 -5.73
N LEU A 285 8.12 10.21 -5.91
CA LEU A 285 8.24 8.80 -5.54
C LEU A 285 8.09 8.61 -4.02
N ALA A 286 8.71 9.48 -3.22
CA ALA A 286 8.60 9.48 -1.75
C ALA A 286 7.18 9.85 -1.28
N ILE A 287 6.57 10.85 -1.90
CA ILE A 287 5.17 11.25 -1.67
C ILE A 287 4.25 10.06 -1.98
N HIS A 288 4.49 9.35 -3.08
CA HIS A 288 3.70 8.19 -3.46
C HIS A 288 3.83 7.06 -2.43
N ALA A 289 5.03 6.79 -1.91
CA ALA A 289 5.25 5.82 -0.85
C ALA A 289 4.50 6.21 0.44
N ILE A 290 4.80 7.38 1.03
CA ILE A 290 4.34 7.75 2.37
C ILE A 290 2.84 8.04 2.45
N SER A 291 2.22 8.48 1.33
CA SER A 291 0.76 8.66 1.25
C SER A 291 -0.01 7.35 1.03
N GLY A 292 0.71 6.23 0.81
CA GLY A 292 0.18 4.87 0.71
C GLY A 292 0.37 4.26 -0.67
N CYS A 293 0.89 3.04 -0.73
CA CYS A 293 1.08 2.25 -1.95
C CYS A 293 0.70 0.77 -1.70
N ASN A 294 1.22 -0.20 -2.47
CA ASN A 294 0.84 -1.61 -2.26
C ASN A 294 1.36 -2.18 -0.93
N SER A 295 2.47 -1.64 -0.42
CA SER A 295 3.18 -2.11 0.79
C SER A 295 3.17 -1.07 1.91
N VAL A 296 2.50 0.07 1.73
CA VAL A 296 2.43 1.15 2.71
C VAL A 296 0.98 1.57 2.88
N ALA A 297 0.54 1.69 4.12
CA ALA A 297 -0.86 1.93 4.45
C ALA A 297 -1.37 3.26 3.87
N ALA A 298 -2.54 3.21 3.25
CA ALA A 298 -3.29 4.39 2.89
C ALA A 298 -3.83 5.12 4.14
N THR A 299 -4.05 6.42 4.01
CA THR A 299 -4.62 7.23 5.08
C THR A 299 -6.14 7.31 4.92
N TYR A 300 -6.90 6.96 5.96
CA TYR A 300 -8.36 7.00 5.91
C TYR A 300 -8.87 8.41 5.55
N GLY A 301 -9.68 8.49 4.49
CA GLY A 301 -10.32 9.74 4.06
C GLY A 301 -9.39 10.75 3.40
N ILE A 302 -8.10 10.44 3.19
CA ILE A 302 -7.13 11.35 2.56
C ILE A 302 -6.43 10.63 1.40
N GLY A 303 -6.66 11.13 0.18
CA GLY A 303 -6.22 10.48 -1.06
C GLY A 303 -5.03 11.16 -1.76
N LYS A 304 -4.67 10.60 -2.92
CA LYS A 304 -3.55 11.07 -3.76
C LYS A 304 -3.72 12.50 -4.28
N ALA A 305 -4.95 12.97 -4.48
CA ALA A 305 -5.19 14.36 -4.84
C ALA A 305 -4.69 15.33 -3.76
N THR A 306 -5.00 15.05 -2.48
CA THR A 306 -4.46 15.81 -1.34
C THR A 306 -2.94 15.71 -1.28
N ALA A 307 -2.37 14.54 -1.60
CA ALA A 307 -0.92 14.35 -1.56
C ALA A 307 -0.22 15.27 -2.57
N LEU A 308 -0.79 15.43 -3.77
CA LEU A 308 -0.30 16.39 -4.77
C LEU A 308 -0.46 17.84 -4.33
N THR A 309 -1.60 18.18 -3.72
CA THR A 309 -1.79 19.53 -3.15
C THR A 309 -0.73 19.84 -2.10
N VAL A 310 -0.40 18.88 -1.24
CA VAL A 310 0.65 19.04 -0.22
C VAL A 310 2.04 19.06 -0.83
N ALA A 311 2.29 18.25 -1.88
CA ALA A 311 3.55 18.23 -2.62
C ALA A 311 3.91 19.61 -3.18
N SER A 312 2.92 20.40 -3.61
CA SER A 312 3.14 21.78 -4.09
C SER A 312 3.79 22.71 -3.06
N LYS A 313 3.71 22.37 -1.76
CA LYS A 313 4.36 23.10 -0.65
C LYS A 313 5.85 22.75 -0.47
N ARG A 314 6.39 21.79 -1.24
CA ARG A 314 7.81 21.43 -1.30
C ARG A 314 8.41 20.98 0.04
N TYR A 315 7.70 20.12 0.75
CA TYR A 315 8.30 19.37 1.85
C TYR A 315 9.38 18.45 1.30
N ARG A 316 10.58 18.51 1.88
CA ARG A 316 11.66 17.60 1.53
C ARG A 316 11.31 16.19 1.99
N LEU A 317 11.55 15.18 1.16
CA LEU A 317 11.41 13.76 1.52
C LEU A 317 12.60 12.92 1.01
N ASP A 318 13.76 13.57 0.83
CA ASP A 318 14.95 12.99 0.23
C ASP A 318 15.63 11.89 1.06
N LEU A 319 15.40 11.84 2.38
CA LEU A 319 15.94 10.79 3.26
C LEU A 319 15.14 9.48 3.17
N LEU A 320 13.92 9.50 2.63
CA LEU A 320 13.11 8.30 2.51
C LEU A 320 13.71 7.37 1.44
N GLY A 321 14.07 6.15 1.85
CA GLY A 321 14.80 5.17 1.03
C GLY A 321 16.31 5.38 0.95
N ASP A 322 16.87 6.34 1.69
CA ASP A 322 18.32 6.43 1.88
C ASP A 322 18.76 5.44 2.98
N VAL A 323 19.40 4.35 2.56
CA VAL A 323 19.85 3.27 3.44
C VAL A 323 20.92 3.70 4.45
N ALA A 324 21.59 4.84 4.24
CA ALA A 324 22.56 5.39 5.17
C ALA A 324 21.92 6.35 6.19
N ALA A 325 20.67 6.79 5.96
CA ALA A 325 19.99 7.74 6.83
C ALA A 325 19.54 7.10 8.14
N LYS A 326 19.66 7.84 9.24
CA LYS A 326 19.08 7.40 10.52
C LYS A 326 17.56 7.46 10.44
N VAL A 327 16.89 6.37 10.79
CA VAL A 327 15.42 6.27 10.74
C VAL A 327 14.73 7.39 11.53
N THR A 328 15.33 7.88 12.63
CA THR A 328 14.81 9.03 13.38
C THR A 328 14.74 10.31 12.54
N GLN A 329 15.75 10.57 11.71
CA GLN A 329 15.78 11.72 10.79
C GLN A 329 14.80 11.54 9.64
N VAL A 330 14.69 10.32 9.10
CA VAL A 330 13.69 9.96 8.09
C VAL A 330 12.27 10.21 8.61
N THR A 331 12.00 9.80 9.86
CA THR A 331 10.71 9.97 10.53
C THR A 331 10.39 11.43 10.75
N GLU A 332 11.37 12.23 11.18
CA GLU A 332 11.20 13.67 11.39
C GLU A 332 10.86 14.39 10.08
N GLN A 333 11.57 14.06 9.00
CA GLN A 333 11.29 14.63 7.68
C GLN A 333 9.89 14.21 7.16
N ALA A 334 9.54 12.94 7.28
CA ALA A 334 8.23 12.43 6.88
C ALA A 334 7.08 13.04 7.70
N LYS A 335 7.32 13.38 8.98
CA LYS A 335 6.33 14.00 9.87
C LYS A 335 5.86 15.34 9.32
N GLU A 336 6.77 16.19 8.86
CA GLU A 336 6.40 17.51 8.33
C GLU A 336 5.39 17.39 7.17
N PHE A 337 5.64 16.47 6.24
CA PHE A 337 4.70 16.16 5.16
C PHE A 337 3.38 15.59 5.71
N MET A 338 3.43 14.63 6.63
CA MET A 338 2.24 13.95 7.14
C MET A 338 1.32 14.89 7.94
N VAL A 339 1.88 15.80 8.76
CA VAL A 339 1.12 16.84 9.48
C VAL A 339 0.35 17.71 8.47
N ALA A 340 1.00 18.13 7.39
CA ALA A 340 0.37 18.88 6.31
C ALA A 340 -0.67 18.06 5.53
N PHE A 341 -0.43 16.75 5.39
CA PHE A 341 -1.35 15.80 4.74
C PHE A 341 -2.67 15.66 5.51
N TYR A 342 -2.64 15.79 6.84
CA TYR A 342 -3.83 15.90 7.69
C TYR A 342 -4.44 17.31 7.75
N GLY A 343 -3.90 18.28 6.99
CA GLY A 343 -4.41 19.65 6.94
C GLY A 343 -3.95 20.53 8.11
N VAL A 344 -2.96 20.10 8.88
CA VAL A 344 -2.39 20.86 10.00
C VAL A 344 -1.12 21.58 9.55
N LYS A 345 -0.85 22.79 10.06
CA LYS A 345 0.30 23.60 9.61
C LYS A 345 1.63 23.09 10.18
N LYS A 346 1.68 22.84 11.49
CA LYS A 346 2.88 22.39 12.20
C LYS A 346 2.49 21.75 13.53
N CYS A 347 3.19 20.68 13.89
CA CYS A 347 3.13 20.02 15.20
C CYS A 347 4.53 19.51 15.56
N SER A 348 4.81 19.38 16.86
CA SER A 348 6.04 18.75 17.35
C SER A 348 6.03 17.24 17.13
N SER A 349 4.87 16.59 17.16
CA SER A 349 4.70 15.15 17.02
C SER A 349 3.40 14.79 16.27
N MET A 350 3.28 13.54 15.83
CA MET A 350 2.02 13.06 15.26
C MET A 350 0.93 12.88 16.31
N THR A 351 1.30 12.58 17.56
CA THR A 351 0.39 12.56 18.71
C THR A 351 -0.23 13.95 18.97
N GLU A 352 0.56 15.02 18.91
CA GLU A 352 0.05 16.39 18.99
C GLU A 352 -0.84 16.72 17.78
N CYS A 353 -0.43 16.31 16.56
CA CYS A 353 -1.25 16.46 15.36
C CYS A 353 -2.60 15.76 15.52
N ARG A 354 -2.62 14.55 16.13
CA ARG A 354 -3.83 13.78 16.41
C ARG A 354 -4.79 14.56 17.30
N GLN A 355 -4.30 15.13 18.40
CA GLN A 355 -5.08 15.98 19.30
C GLN A 355 -5.60 17.23 18.59
N HIS A 356 -4.76 17.87 17.77
CA HIS A 356 -5.13 19.06 17.04
C HIS A 356 -6.26 18.79 16.04
N VAL A 357 -6.14 17.73 15.24
CA VAL A 357 -7.19 17.33 14.29
C VAL A 357 -8.48 16.94 15.01
N TRP A 358 -8.37 16.26 16.15
CA TRP A 358 -9.53 15.96 16.98
C TRP A 358 -10.23 17.24 17.44
N ALA A 359 -9.51 18.18 18.05
CA ALA A 359 -10.06 19.45 18.53
C ALA A 359 -10.72 20.26 17.41
N GLN A 360 -10.06 20.34 16.23
CA GLN A 360 -10.60 21.03 15.06
C GLN A 360 -11.91 20.40 14.54
N LYS A 361 -12.03 19.08 14.59
CA LYS A 361 -13.23 18.38 14.09
C LYS A 361 -14.36 18.46 15.11
N THR A 362 -14.08 18.20 16.39
CA THR A 362 -15.05 18.32 17.48
C THR A 362 -15.63 19.73 17.58
N GLY A 363 -14.82 20.77 17.35
CA GLY A 363 -15.32 22.16 17.35
C GLY A 363 -16.29 22.48 16.20
N LYS A 364 -16.39 21.65 15.16
CA LYS A 364 -17.25 21.87 13.99
C LYS A 364 -18.51 21.04 13.99
N THR A 365 -18.59 19.99 14.81
CA THR A 365 -19.69 19.02 14.81
C THR A 365 -20.19 18.77 16.21
N SER A 366 -21.49 18.52 16.36
CA SER A 366 -22.10 18.14 17.64
C SER A 366 -21.76 16.71 18.09
N SER A 367 -21.15 15.90 17.20
CA SER A 367 -20.72 14.54 17.48
C SER A 367 -19.19 14.41 17.47
N ALA A 368 -18.69 13.42 18.22
CA ALA A 368 -17.27 13.09 18.24
C ALA A 368 -16.81 12.63 16.84
N PRO A 369 -15.62 13.07 16.37
CA PRO A 369 -15.11 12.65 15.07
C PRO A 369 -14.73 11.18 15.10
N LYS A 370 -15.01 10.45 14.01
CA LYS A 370 -14.62 9.02 13.88
C LYS A 370 -13.14 8.83 14.18
N LEU A 371 -12.81 7.80 14.94
CA LEU A 371 -11.44 7.52 15.38
C LEU A 371 -10.50 7.28 14.20
N CYS A 372 -10.97 6.56 13.17
CA CYS A 372 -10.22 6.33 11.93
C CYS A 372 -9.85 7.61 11.17
N SER A 373 -10.56 8.72 11.42
CA SER A 373 -10.32 9.99 10.75
C SER A 373 -9.25 10.85 11.43
N LEU A 374 -8.71 10.40 12.57
CA LEU A 374 -7.65 11.08 13.29
C LEU A 374 -6.26 10.62 12.79
N PRO A 375 -5.22 11.46 12.87
CA PRO A 375 -3.84 11.05 12.65
C PRO A 375 -3.41 9.87 13.55
N PRO A 376 -2.51 8.97 13.11
CA PRO A 376 -1.91 7.98 14.01
C PRO A 376 -1.10 8.67 15.13
N THR A 377 -0.80 7.96 16.20
CA THR A 377 0.20 8.37 17.19
C THR A 377 1.59 8.42 16.55
N THR A 378 2.56 8.98 17.27
CA THR A 378 3.95 9.09 16.81
C THR A 378 4.58 7.74 16.54
N GLU A 379 4.29 6.76 17.40
CA GLU A 379 4.77 5.39 17.32
C GLU A 379 4.16 4.68 16.12
N ALA A 380 2.82 4.72 15.99
CA ALA A 380 2.12 4.17 14.83
C ALA A 380 2.51 4.83 13.50
N PHE A 381 2.84 6.12 13.53
CA PHE A 381 3.37 6.82 12.36
C PHE A 381 4.77 6.34 11.99
N HIS A 382 5.66 6.19 12.97
CA HIS A 382 7.03 5.71 12.77
C HIS A 382 7.04 4.34 12.07
N GLU A 383 6.18 3.43 12.50
CA GLU A 383 5.98 2.13 11.88
C GLU A 383 5.54 2.21 10.40
N ASN A 384 4.67 3.16 10.06
CA ASN A 384 4.34 3.44 8.66
C ASN A 384 5.50 4.06 7.88
N VAL A 385 6.34 4.89 8.51
CA VAL A 385 7.56 5.44 7.90
C VAL A 385 8.55 4.33 7.59
N LEU A 386 8.74 3.35 8.47
CA LEU A 386 9.61 2.20 8.24
C LEU A 386 9.23 1.43 6.97
N ARG A 387 7.95 1.09 6.80
CA ARG A 387 7.46 0.48 5.55
C ARG A 387 7.70 1.35 4.32
N ALA A 388 7.43 2.64 4.43
CA ALA A 388 7.64 3.58 3.33
C ALA A 388 9.12 3.72 2.98
N HIS A 389 10.00 3.67 3.98
CA HIS A 389 11.44 3.73 3.81
C HIS A 389 11.96 2.48 3.09
N LEU A 390 11.53 1.27 3.49
CA LEU A 390 11.85 0.03 2.79
C LEU A 390 11.39 0.07 1.33
N GLN A 391 10.13 0.41 1.08
CA GLN A 391 9.60 0.48 -0.28
C GLN A 391 10.36 1.49 -1.15
N MET A 392 10.70 2.66 -0.58
CA MET A 392 11.50 3.67 -1.29
C MET A 392 12.91 3.20 -1.59
N ALA A 393 13.56 2.50 -0.66
CA ALA A 393 14.90 1.96 -0.87
C ALA A 393 14.90 0.93 -2.01
N THR A 394 13.90 0.04 -2.05
CA THR A 394 13.67 -0.90 -3.17
C THR A 394 13.48 -0.15 -4.48
N TRP A 395 12.62 0.86 -4.53
CA TRP A 395 12.41 1.63 -5.76
C TRP A 395 13.63 2.41 -6.23
N ARG A 396 14.40 3.03 -5.32
CA ARG A 396 15.62 3.77 -5.66
C ARG A 396 16.71 2.88 -6.24
N ALA A 397 16.77 1.62 -5.80
CA ALA A 397 17.74 0.65 -6.28
C ALA A 397 17.37 0.02 -7.64
N ALA A 398 16.27 0.40 -8.28
CA ALA A 398 15.80 -0.24 -9.52
C ALA A 398 16.89 -0.32 -10.62
N LEU A 399 17.74 0.70 -10.74
CA LEU A 399 18.82 0.73 -11.74
C LEU A 399 20.05 -0.08 -11.35
N SER A 400 20.17 -0.49 -10.07
CA SER A 400 21.29 -1.29 -9.57
C SER A 400 21.11 -2.80 -9.80
N GLY A 401 19.95 -3.23 -10.33
CA GLY A 401 19.63 -4.64 -10.59
C GLY A 401 19.14 -5.40 -9.35
N ASP A 402 19.67 -5.11 -8.17
CA ASP A 402 19.29 -5.80 -6.94
C ASP A 402 18.63 -4.86 -5.92
N PRO A 403 17.60 -5.31 -5.18
CA PRO A 403 17.06 -4.58 -4.05
C PRO A 403 18.13 -4.47 -2.94
N PRO A 404 18.08 -3.41 -2.13
CA PRO A 404 19.02 -3.27 -1.02
C PRO A 404 18.81 -4.41 0.00
N ALA A 405 19.90 -4.83 0.65
CA ALA A 405 19.88 -5.85 1.69
C ALA A 405 19.23 -5.33 2.98
N MET A 406 17.91 -5.21 2.97
CA MET A 406 17.09 -4.73 4.08
C MET A 406 16.10 -5.83 4.48
N ASP A 407 16.24 -6.36 5.70
CA ASP A 407 15.31 -7.35 6.22
C ASP A 407 13.95 -6.70 6.54
N PRO A 408 12.86 -7.08 5.84
CA PRO A 408 11.54 -6.51 6.09
C PRO A 408 11.06 -6.57 7.54
N VAL A 409 11.52 -7.55 8.35
CA VAL A 409 11.14 -7.69 9.76
C VAL A 409 11.61 -6.51 10.61
N HIS A 410 12.69 -5.85 10.20
CA HIS A 410 13.17 -4.59 10.80
C HIS A 410 12.41 -3.35 10.30
N PHE A 411 11.51 -3.50 9.34
CA PHE A 411 10.73 -2.42 8.73
C PHE A 411 9.21 -2.64 8.85
N ASP A 412 8.79 -3.11 10.02
CA ASP A 412 7.39 -3.29 10.45
C ASP A 412 6.59 -4.33 9.64
N TRP A 413 7.27 -5.41 9.27
CA TRP A 413 6.68 -6.64 8.76
C TRP A 413 6.87 -7.80 9.75
N GLU A 414 5.94 -8.75 9.73
CA GLU A 414 5.98 -9.97 10.52
C GLU A 414 5.83 -11.18 9.61
N ILE A 415 6.53 -12.27 9.97
CA ILE A 415 6.50 -13.53 9.21
C ILE A 415 5.26 -14.34 9.61
N ASP A 416 4.42 -14.62 8.61
CA ASP A 416 3.37 -15.61 8.71
C ASP A 416 3.88 -16.92 8.07
N HIS A 417 4.37 -17.83 8.90
CA HIS A 417 4.87 -19.14 8.46
C HIS A 417 3.77 -20.05 7.89
N VAL A 418 2.52 -19.86 8.31
CA VAL A 418 1.39 -20.68 7.87
C VAL A 418 1.05 -20.37 6.42
N ASN A 419 0.95 -19.08 6.11
CA ASN A 419 0.62 -18.61 4.76
C ASN A 419 1.85 -18.30 3.90
N LYS A 420 3.06 -18.52 4.44
CA LYS A 420 4.36 -18.23 3.80
C LYS A 420 4.44 -16.81 3.26
N CYS A 421 3.95 -15.84 4.03
CA CYS A 421 3.89 -14.45 3.62
C CYS A 421 4.42 -13.51 4.70
N LEU A 422 4.66 -12.26 4.32
CA LEU A 422 4.84 -11.18 5.27
C LEU A 422 3.52 -10.41 5.44
N ILE A 423 3.17 -10.14 6.69
CA ILE A 423 2.02 -9.30 7.06
C ILE A 423 2.51 -8.02 7.74
N PRO A 424 1.86 -6.87 7.49
CA PRO A 424 2.25 -5.64 8.16
C PRO A 424 1.95 -5.76 9.65
N ARG A 425 2.93 -5.48 10.50
CA ARG A 425 2.69 -5.37 11.92
C ARG A 425 1.83 -4.13 12.16
N ASN A 426 0.88 -4.28 13.08
CA ASN A 426 -0.19 -3.30 13.29
C ASN A 426 0.11 -2.34 14.46
N MET A 427 0.93 -2.75 15.43
CA MET A 427 1.53 -1.92 16.48
C MET A 427 2.84 -2.52 16.99
N CYS A 428 3.72 -1.66 17.52
CA CYS A 428 4.93 -2.09 18.19
C CYS A 428 4.61 -2.92 19.45
N GLN A 429 5.39 -3.98 19.69
CA GLN A 429 5.19 -4.85 20.84
C GLN A 429 5.34 -4.05 22.15
N GLY A 430 4.39 -4.24 23.07
CA GLY A 430 4.36 -3.51 24.35
C GLY A 430 3.68 -2.15 24.32
N THR A 431 3.19 -1.69 23.15
CA THR A 431 2.40 -0.45 23.07
C THR A 431 1.04 -0.63 23.74
N ALA A 432 0.67 0.27 24.66
CA ALA A 432 -0.62 0.23 25.32
C ALA A 432 -1.75 0.61 24.34
N TYR A 433 -2.78 -0.23 24.24
CA TYR A 433 -3.92 0.00 23.33
C TYR A 433 -4.75 1.23 23.71
N ALA A 434 -4.91 1.44 25.00
CA ALA A 434 -5.58 2.59 25.59
C ALA A 434 -4.97 2.83 26.98
N PRO A 435 -5.09 4.03 27.55
CA PRO A 435 -4.57 4.27 28.88
C PRO A 435 -5.37 3.46 29.92
N GLU A 436 -4.75 3.14 31.05
CA GLU A 436 -5.32 2.21 32.02
C GLU A 436 -6.66 2.68 32.60
N ASN A 437 -6.81 3.98 32.84
CA ASN A 437 -8.06 4.59 33.27
C ASN A 437 -9.19 4.38 32.23
N VAL A 438 -8.87 4.37 30.94
CA VAL A 438 -9.82 4.08 29.86
C VAL A 438 -10.19 2.60 29.82
N LEU A 439 -9.19 1.72 29.97
CA LEU A 439 -9.43 0.27 30.03
C LEU A 439 -10.30 -0.12 31.21
N LYS A 440 -10.28 0.63 32.31
CA LYS A 440 -11.16 0.44 33.48
C LYS A 440 -12.62 0.85 33.21
N LEU A 441 -12.94 1.50 32.08
CA LEU A 441 -14.29 1.95 31.72
C LEU A 441 -15.18 0.86 31.08
N VAL A 442 -14.82 -0.42 31.23
CA VAL A 442 -15.63 -1.54 30.72
C VAL A 442 -17.02 -1.48 31.31
N ARG A 443 -18.06 -1.54 30.45
CA ARG A 443 -19.43 -1.71 30.91
C ARG A 443 -19.79 -3.18 31.03
N CYS A 444 -20.62 -3.52 32.01
CA CYS A 444 -21.32 -4.78 32.02
C CYS A 444 -22.48 -4.76 31.01
N SER A 445 -22.91 -5.93 30.55
CA SER A 445 -24.13 -6.12 29.77
C SER A 445 -25.36 -6.39 30.65
N CYS A 446 -25.31 -6.01 31.94
CA CYS A 446 -26.46 -6.15 32.83
C CYS A 446 -27.63 -5.32 32.34
N ASP A 447 -28.83 -5.82 32.58
CA ASP A 447 -30.09 -5.12 32.37
C ASP A 447 -30.35 -4.12 33.52
N SER A 448 -30.95 -2.97 33.23
CA SER A 448 -31.34 -1.96 34.22
C SER A 448 -32.38 -2.46 35.23
N GLU A 449 -33.31 -3.34 34.81
CA GLU A 449 -34.39 -3.85 35.68
C GLU A 449 -33.86 -4.86 36.73
N LYS A 450 -32.77 -5.58 36.40
CA LYS A 450 -32.10 -6.55 37.28
C LYS A 450 -30.65 -6.18 37.51
N ALA A 451 -30.39 -4.89 37.70
CA ALA A 451 -29.06 -4.29 37.77
C ALA A 451 -28.09 -5.03 38.69
N CYS A 452 -27.22 -5.85 38.09
CA CYS A 452 -26.09 -6.55 38.72
C CYS A 452 -26.42 -7.54 39.85
N ARG A 453 -27.69 -7.93 40.08
CA ARG A 453 -28.09 -8.80 41.21
C ARG A 453 -27.69 -10.28 41.10
N GLY A 454 -27.46 -10.78 39.89
CA GLY A 454 -27.38 -12.23 39.62
C GLY A 454 -25.99 -12.83 39.48
N GLY A 455 -24.92 -12.17 39.94
CA GLY A 455 -23.53 -12.65 39.80
C GLY A 455 -22.97 -12.72 38.37
N LYS A 456 -23.80 -12.51 37.34
CA LYS A 456 -23.45 -12.49 35.92
C LYS A 456 -22.94 -11.13 35.43
N CYS A 457 -22.68 -10.19 36.33
CA CYS A 457 -22.18 -8.87 35.97
C CYS A 457 -20.74 -8.95 35.49
N GLY A 458 -20.48 -8.56 34.25
CA GLY A 458 -19.14 -8.57 33.67
C GLY A 458 -18.14 -7.60 34.31
N CYS A 459 -18.61 -6.59 35.05
CA CYS A 459 -17.75 -5.71 35.87
C CYS A 459 -17.39 -6.42 37.19
N MET A 460 -18.41 -6.95 37.89
CA MET A 460 -18.25 -7.73 39.12
C MET A 460 -17.33 -8.94 38.92
N SER A 461 -17.48 -9.69 37.82
CA SER A 461 -16.65 -10.86 37.52
C SER A 461 -15.17 -10.52 37.26
N ARG A 462 -14.89 -9.25 36.93
CA ARG A 462 -13.54 -8.71 36.74
C ARG A 462 -13.06 -7.89 37.94
N GLN A 463 -13.82 -7.88 39.04
CA GLN A 463 -13.54 -7.10 40.25
C GLN A 463 -13.40 -5.59 39.99
N LEU A 464 -14.18 -5.06 39.05
CA LEU A 464 -14.22 -3.64 38.71
C LEU A 464 -15.56 -3.01 39.16
N PRO A 465 -15.56 -1.74 39.61
CA PRO A 465 -16.79 -0.98 39.76
C PRO A 465 -17.52 -0.86 38.41
N CYS A 466 -18.85 -0.94 38.44
CA CYS A 466 -19.69 -0.51 37.34
C CYS A 466 -19.51 0.99 37.13
N THR A 467 -19.47 1.41 35.86
CA THR A 467 -19.39 2.82 35.47
C THR A 467 -20.76 3.36 35.07
N VAL A 468 -20.85 4.67 34.88
CA VAL A 468 -22.06 5.35 34.37
C VAL A 468 -22.56 4.80 33.02
N PHE A 469 -21.72 4.08 32.28
CA PHE A 469 -22.07 3.43 31.01
C PHE A 469 -22.70 2.04 31.15
N CYS A 470 -22.70 1.46 32.36
CA CYS A 470 -23.47 0.27 32.64
C CYS A 470 -24.96 0.62 32.65
N ALA A 471 -25.85 -0.32 32.30
CA ALA A 471 -27.30 -0.04 32.36
C ALA A 471 -27.77 0.32 33.79
N CYS A 472 -27.03 -0.10 34.82
CA CYS A 472 -27.25 0.29 36.20
C CYS A 472 -26.79 1.73 36.55
N GLY A 473 -26.14 2.43 35.61
CA GLY A 473 -25.67 3.81 35.77
C GLY A 473 -24.62 4.05 36.86
N ALA A 474 -24.06 2.99 37.45
CA ALA A 474 -23.27 3.07 38.69
C ALA A 474 -23.99 3.77 39.87
N ALA A 475 -25.31 3.93 39.77
CA ALA A 475 -26.09 4.72 40.72
C ALA A 475 -26.30 3.97 42.03
N SER A 476 -26.14 4.69 43.15
CA SER A 476 -26.44 4.18 44.49
C SER A 476 -27.90 3.72 44.58
N GLY A 477 -28.13 2.59 45.25
CA GLY A 477 -29.46 1.95 45.36
C GLY A 477 -29.95 1.19 44.12
N VAL A 478 -29.34 1.40 42.94
CA VAL A 478 -29.69 0.70 41.69
C VAL A 478 -28.65 -0.36 41.35
N CYS A 479 -27.36 -0.01 41.43
CA CYS A 479 -26.27 -0.92 41.12
C CYS A 479 -25.98 -1.88 42.28
N HIS A 480 -26.14 -3.19 42.05
CA HIS A 480 -25.82 -4.22 43.05
C HIS A 480 -24.40 -4.80 42.87
N ASN A 481 -23.50 -4.08 42.19
CA ASN A 481 -22.10 -4.46 42.11
C ASN A 481 -21.39 -4.04 43.42
N PRO A 482 -20.85 -4.97 44.23
CA PRO A 482 -20.24 -4.67 45.53
C PRO A 482 -18.94 -3.86 45.40
N PHE A 483 -18.36 -3.77 44.20
CA PHE A 483 -17.18 -2.96 43.93
C PHE A 483 -17.49 -1.48 43.67
N ASN A 484 -18.77 -1.08 43.55
CA ASN A 484 -19.15 0.34 43.54
C ASN A 484 -19.13 0.84 44.99
N LEU A 485 -18.32 1.87 45.27
CA LEU A 485 -18.25 2.51 46.58
C LEU A 485 -19.67 2.89 47.02
N LYS A 486 -20.07 2.42 48.20
CA LYS A 486 -21.25 2.92 48.90
C LYS A 486 -20.81 4.24 49.54
N ASP A 487 -21.47 5.32 49.18
CA ASP A 487 -21.34 6.60 49.85
C ASP A 487 -22.03 6.44 51.21
N ASP A 488 -21.26 6.07 52.25
CA ASP A 488 -21.76 6.00 53.61
C ASP A 488 -21.80 7.44 54.15
N GLY A 489 -22.92 8.11 53.86
CA GLY A 489 -23.24 9.42 54.41
C GLY A 489 -23.23 9.41 55.93
N GLU A 490 -22.58 10.42 56.50
CA GLU A 490 -22.65 10.85 57.89
C GLU A 490 -24.10 10.78 58.40
N ASP A 491 -24.32 10.19 59.58
CA ASP A 491 -25.29 10.70 60.55
C ASP A 491 -25.22 9.99 61.92
N ASN A 492 -25.37 10.82 62.95
CA ASN A 492 -25.74 10.56 64.36
C ASN A 492 -24.63 10.33 65.39
N MET A 493 -24.18 11.44 66.01
CA MET A 493 -24.03 11.48 67.47
C MET A 493 -25.18 12.33 68.04
N GLU A 494 -26.03 11.66 68.81
CA GLU A 494 -27.21 12.18 69.51
C GLU A 494 -26.80 13.12 70.66
N GLU A 495 -27.45 14.29 70.73
CA GLU A 495 -27.60 15.07 71.96
C GLU A 495 -28.73 14.45 72.78
N GLU A 496 -28.43 13.96 73.98
CA GLU A 496 -29.41 13.88 75.07
C GLU A 496 -28.85 14.57 76.32
N CYS A 497 -29.70 15.42 76.89
CA CYS A 497 -29.53 16.20 78.11
C CYS A 497 -30.40 15.58 79.20
#